data_AF-A0A7X8A616-F1
#
_entry.id   AF-A0A7X8A616-F1
#
_cell.length_a   1.000
_cell.length_b   1.000
_cell.length_c   1.000
_cell.angle_alpha   90.00
_cell.angle_beta   90.00
_cell.angle_gamma   90.00
#
_symmetry.space_group_name_H-M   'P 1'
#
loop_
_entity.id
_entity.type
_entity.pdbx_description
1 polymer ?
#
loop_
_entity_poly.entity_id
_entity_poly.type
_entity_poly.pdbx_seq_one_letter_code
_entity_poly.pdbx_strand_id
1 'polypeptide(L)'
;MTTVLRSIVKYVFALAFYYSGIGGLLLYIKKRRRRPWPLVLMYHRIVEPKDAAGLQPGMFVYKDIFEKQIEYISKCFRILSVSDFARGLAENRRYRGDEMIITIDDGWRDNFTNGLPIFKKYNISATIYLTANFIGTDYLLWFQEISSILSRPDINTEMLAEAIKGILRKYPDSTNARELLNN
;
A
#
# COMPACT_ATOMS: atom_id res chain seq x y z
N MET A 1 9.03 29.04 -7.72
CA MET A 1 7.86 29.08 -8.64
C MET A 1 7.72 27.77 -9.44
N THR A 2 7.87 26.59 -8.82
CA THR A 2 8.08 25.32 -9.56
C THR A 2 7.23 24.14 -9.06
N THR A 3 6.80 24.13 -7.80
CA THR A 3 5.98 23.04 -7.22
C THR A 3 4.48 23.24 -7.45
N VAL A 4 3.99 24.47 -7.34
CA VAL A 4 2.56 24.80 -7.50
C VAL A 4 2.14 24.59 -8.96
N LEU A 5 2.88 25.15 -9.92
CA LEU A 5 2.60 24.99 -11.35
C LEU A 5 2.65 23.52 -11.78
N ARG A 6 3.64 22.76 -11.30
CA ARG A 6 3.73 21.31 -11.57
C ARG A 6 2.53 20.55 -11.01
N SER A 7 2.03 20.94 -9.84
CA SER A 7 0.85 20.31 -9.22
C SER A 7 -0.42 20.64 -9.99
N ILE A 8 -0.59 21.89 -10.45
CA ILE A 8 -1.70 22.32 -11.30
C ILE A 8 -1.69 21.53 -12.62
N VAL A 9 -0.54 21.45 -13.30
CA VAL A 9 -0.40 20.70 -14.55
C VAL A 9 -0.76 19.23 -14.35
N LYS A 10 -0.24 18.58 -13.30
CA LYS A 10 -0.61 17.19 -12.97
C LYS A 10 -2.10 17.04 -12.73
N TYR A 11 -2.72 17.98 -12.02
CA TYR A 11 -4.15 17.94 -11.70
C TYR A 11 -5.01 18.09 -12.94
N VAL A 12 -4.68 19.05 -13.82
CA VAL A 12 -5.37 19.25 -15.11
C VAL A 12 -5.22 18.01 -16.00
N PHE A 13 -4.02 17.44 -16.10
CA PHE A 13 -3.80 16.18 -16.84
C PHE A 13 -4.61 15.02 -16.24
N ALA A 14 -4.66 14.89 -14.91
CA ALA A 14 -5.44 13.85 -14.25
C ALA A 14 -6.94 14.02 -14.51
N LEU A 15 -7.48 15.23 -14.43
CA LEU A 15 -8.88 15.51 -14.75
C LEU A 15 -9.18 15.26 -16.23
N ALA A 16 -8.32 15.74 -17.14
CA ALA A 16 -8.49 15.50 -18.57
C ALA A 16 -8.46 14.00 -18.90
N PHE A 17 -7.54 13.24 -18.30
CA PHE A 17 -7.46 11.80 -18.46
C PHE A 17 -8.70 11.08 -17.89
N TYR A 18 -9.20 11.52 -16.74
CA TYR A 18 -10.40 10.97 -16.09
C TYR A 18 -11.66 11.23 -16.93
N TYR A 19 -11.91 12.47 -17.34
CA TYR A 19 -13.12 12.86 -18.06
C TYR A 19 -13.10 12.51 -19.56
N SER A 20 -11.93 12.36 -20.18
CA SER A 20 -11.82 11.92 -21.58
C SER A 20 -12.25 10.47 -21.81
N GLY A 21 -12.36 9.66 -20.75
CA GLY A 21 -12.67 8.24 -20.86
C GLY A 21 -11.52 7.39 -21.43
N ILE A 22 -10.36 7.99 -21.74
CA ILE A 22 -9.16 7.29 -22.24
C ILE A 22 -8.73 6.20 -21.25
N GLY A 23 -8.81 6.48 -19.94
CA GLY A 23 -8.55 5.46 -18.91
C GLY A 23 -9.46 4.24 -19.05
N GLY A 24 -10.77 4.46 -19.28
CA GLY A 24 -11.73 3.40 -19.54
C GLY A 24 -11.43 2.63 -20.83
N LEU A 25 -11.06 3.33 -21.91
CA LEU A 25 -10.69 2.72 -23.19
C LEU A 25 -9.41 1.85 -23.08
N LEU A 26 -8.39 2.34 -22.38
CA LEU A 26 -7.15 1.58 -22.14
C LEU A 26 -7.43 0.32 -21.30
N LEU A 27 -8.28 0.43 -20.27
CA LEU A 27 -8.73 -0.73 -19.48
C LEU A 27 -9.51 -1.72 -20.35
N TYR A 28 -10.41 -1.24 -21.23
CA TYR A 28 -11.15 -2.07 -22.17
C TYR A 28 -10.25 -2.84 -23.14
N ILE A 29 -9.25 -2.17 -23.75
CA ILE A 29 -8.29 -2.79 -24.66
C ILE A 29 -7.42 -3.82 -23.91
N LYS A 30 -6.96 -3.50 -22.70
CA LYS A 30 -6.14 -4.40 -21.87
C LYS A 30 -6.94 -5.62 -21.42
N LYS A 31 -8.23 -5.46 -21.10
CA LYS A 31 -9.17 -6.54 -20.76
C LYS A 31 -9.34 -7.54 -21.91
N ARG A 32 -9.30 -7.10 -23.17
CA ARG A 32 -9.34 -7.97 -24.36
C ARG A 32 -8.07 -8.77 -24.63
N ARG A 33 -6.90 -8.33 -24.13
CA ARG A 33 -5.58 -8.93 -24.44
C ARG A 33 -5.01 -9.84 -23.35
N ARG A 34 -5.56 -9.83 -22.13
CA ARG A 34 -5.08 -10.66 -21.01
C ARG A 34 -6.03 -11.81 -20.73
N ARG A 35 -5.48 -12.94 -20.23
CA ARG A 35 -6.31 -13.88 -19.46
C ARG A 35 -7.00 -13.08 -18.36
N PRO A 36 -8.32 -13.26 -18.14
CA PRO A 36 -9.15 -12.33 -17.39
C PRO A 36 -8.93 -12.43 -15.87
N TRP A 37 -7.69 -12.54 -15.40
CA TRP A 37 -7.37 -12.63 -13.98
C TRP A 37 -7.75 -11.35 -13.22
N PRO A 38 -8.20 -11.47 -11.96
CA PRO A 38 -8.43 -10.31 -11.12
C PRO A 38 -7.16 -9.46 -10.97
N LEU A 39 -7.33 -8.14 -10.97
CA LEU A 39 -6.24 -7.22 -10.63
C LEU A 39 -6.05 -7.17 -9.11
N VAL A 40 -4.83 -7.31 -8.63
CA VAL A 40 -4.52 -7.14 -7.20
C VAL A 40 -3.99 -5.73 -6.97
N LEU A 41 -4.68 -4.98 -6.13
CA LEU A 41 -4.27 -3.64 -5.70
C LEU A 41 -3.87 -3.69 -4.23
N MET A 42 -2.62 -3.35 -3.96
CA MET A 42 -2.01 -3.45 -2.64
C MET A 42 -1.80 -2.05 -2.03
N TYR A 43 -2.17 -1.90 -0.76
CA TYR A 43 -1.94 -0.73 0.07
C TYR A 43 -1.11 -1.11 1.29
N HIS A 44 -0.59 -0.11 2.00
CA HIS A 44 0.05 -0.29 3.31
C HIS A 44 -0.69 0.56 4.35
N ARG A 45 -0.52 1.89 4.30
CA ARG A 45 -1.11 2.82 5.28
C ARG A 45 -2.14 3.75 4.67
N ILE A 46 -3.18 4.07 5.44
CA ILE A 46 -4.25 5.01 5.08
C ILE A 46 -4.26 6.12 6.14
N VAL A 47 -3.58 7.23 5.88
CA VAL A 47 -3.24 8.22 6.92
C VAL A 47 -3.96 9.54 6.72
N GLU A 48 -4.11 10.30 7.82
CA GLU A 48 -4.49 11.72 7.75
C GLU A 48 -3.22 12.57 7.56
N PRO A 49 -3.31 13.79 6.99
CA PRO A 49 -2.15 14.65 6.78
C PRO A 49 -1.29 14.90 8.02
N LYS A 50 -1.92 15.00 9.19
CA LYS A 50 -1.25 15.19 10.48
C LYS A 50 -0.39 14.00 10.91
N ASP A 51 -0.71 12.80 10.43
CA ASP A 51 -0.06 11.54 10.82
C ASP A 51 0.98 11.09 9.77
N ALA A 52 1.17 11.88 8.70
CA ALA A 52 2.06 11.55 7.59
C ALA A 52 3.52 11.98 7.82
N ALA A 53 3.79 12.75 8.87
CA ALA A 53 5.14 13.21 9.19
C ALA A 53 6.07 12.02 9.46
N GLY A 54 7.24 12.00 8.80
CA GLY A 54 8.24 10.93 8.95
C GLY A 54 7.88 9.61 8.27
N LEU A 55 6.76 9.52 7.55
CA LEU A 55 6.41 8.31 6.80
C LEU A 55 7.16 8.24 5.47
N GLN A 56 7.63 7.03 5.13
CA GLN A 56 8.28 6.77 3.86
C GLN A 56 7.34 7.06 2.68
N PRO A 57 7.74 7.90 1.72
CA PRO A 57 6.98 8.11 0.50
C PRO A 57 6.72 6.79 -0.23
N GLY A 58 5.47 6.55 -0.64
CA GLY A 58 5.04 5.31 -1.31
C GLY A 58 4.49 4.24 -0.37
N MET A 59 4.65 4.38 0.96
CA MET A 59 4.09 3.45 1.95
C MET A 59 2.73 3.91 2.50
N PHE A 60 2.19 5.02 2.01
CA PHE A 60 0.90 5.53 2.47
C PHE A 60 0.12 6.24 1.37
N VAL A 61 -1.19 6.32 1.61
CA VAL A 61 -2.12 7.18 0.87
C VAL A 61 -2.90 8.02 1.87
N TYR A 62 -3.22 9.26 1.50
CA TYR A 62 -4.11 10.08 2.32
C TYR A 62 -5.53 9.52 2.29
N LYS A 63 -6.21 9.56 3.42
CA LYS A 63 -7.57 9.01 3.57
C LYS A 63 -8.57 9.56 2.56
N ASP A 64 -8.54 10.86 2.29
CA ASP A 64 -9.44 11.51 1.31
C ASP A 64 -9.17 11.02 -0.12
N ILE A 65 -7.90 10.82 -0.47
CA ILE A 65 -7.49 10.25 -1.77
C ILE A 65 -7.86 8.78 -1.84
N PHE A 66 -7.65 8.02 -0.76
CA PHE A 66 -8.05 6.63 -0.68
C PHE A 66 -9.56 6.46 -0.87
N GLU A 67 -10.38 7.30 -0.23
CA GLU A 67 -11.82 7.27 -0.42
C GLU A 67 -12.23 7.52 -1.88
N LYS A 68 -11.62 8.50 -2.55
CA LYS A 68 -11.85 8.76 -3.99
C LYS A 68 -11.43 7.57 -4.86
N GLN A 69 -10.33 6.90 -4.51
CA GLN A 69 -9.89 5.68 -5.20
C GLN A 69 -10.91 4.56 -5.02
N ILE A 70 -11.38 4.32 -3.79
CA ILE A 70 -12.38 3.30 -3.50
C ILE A 70 -13.70 3.59 -4.20
N GLU A 71 -14.16 4.85 -4.22
CA GLU A 71 -15.37 5.25 -4.95
C GLU A 71 -15.27 4.94 -6.45
N TYR A 72 -14.13 5.24 -7.06
CA TYR A 72 -13.90 4.92 -8.47
C TYR A 72 -13.86 3.40 -8.69
N ILE A 73 -13.12 2.70 -7.84
CA ILE A 73 -12.96 1.25 -7.90
C ILE A 73 -14.32 0.54 -7.78
N SER A 74 -15.19 0.96 -6.84
CA SER A 74 -16.50 0.34 -6.64
C SER A 74 -17.45 0.52 -7.84
N LYS A 75 -17.22 1.55 -8.67
CA LYS A 75 -17.99 1.79 -9.90
C LYS A 75 -17.46 0.98 -11.10
N CYS A 76 -16.18 0.64 -11.10
CA CYS A 76 -15.51 0.04 -12.26
C CYS A 76 -15.18 -1.45 -12.11
N PHE A 77 -15.10 -1.97 -10.88
CA PHE A 77 -14.66 -3.32 -10.59
C PHE A 77 -15.60 -4.07 -9.66
N ARG A 78 -15.71 -5.38 -9.88
CA ARG A 78 -16.28 -6.31 -8.90
C ARG A 78 -15.19 -6.71 -7.91
N ILE A 79 -15.36 -6.32 -6.65
CA ILE A 79 -14.38 -6.62 -5.61
C ILE A 79 -14.57 -8.06 -5.11
N LEU A 80 -13.47 -8.80 -5.04
CA LEU A 80 -13.39 -10.15 -4.49
C LEU A 80 -12.53 -10.14 -3.23
N SER A 81 -12.89 -10.96 -2.25
CA SER A 81 -11.94 -11.33 -1.20
C SER A 81 -10.90 -12.32 -1.76
N VAL A 82 -9.75 -12.42 -1.08
CA VAL A 82 -8.75 -13.46 -1.41
C VAL A 82 -9.36 -14.86 -1.29
N SER A 83 -10.25 -15.08 -0.31
CA SER A 83 -10.97 -16.35 -0.13
C SER A 83 -11.91 -16.66 -1.29
N ASP A 84 -12.64 -15.66 -1.82
CA ASP A 84 -13.48 -15.83 -3.00
C ASP A 84 -12.68 -16.20 -4.23
N PHE A 85 -11.50 -15.58 -4.38
CA PHE A 85 -10.59 -15.90 -5.47
C PHE A 85 -10.03 -17.32 -5.33
N ALA A 86 -9.55 -17.71 -4.14
CA ALA A 86 -9.03 -19.05 -3.89
C ALA A 86 -10.08 -20.14 -4.18
N ARG A 87 -11.31 -19.95 -3.72
CA ARG A 87 -12.44 -20.83 -4.05
C ARG A 87 -12.69 -20.89 -5.55
N GLY A 88 -12.71 -19.74 -6.23
CA GLY A 88 -12.87 -19.68 -7.67
C GLY A 88 -11.77 -20.43 -8.43
N LEU A 89 -10.54 -20.47 -7.92
CA LEU A 89 -9.47 -21.28 -8.52
C LEU A 89 -9.72 -22.78 -8.36
N ALA A 90 -10.10 -23.22 -7.16
CA ALA A 90 -10.42 -24.62 -6.91
C ALA A 90 -11.59 -25.12 -7.79
N GLU A 91 -12.55 -24.24 -8.09
CA GLU A 91 -13.72 -24.53 -8.92
C GLU A 91 -13.48 -24.30 -10.43
N ASN A 92 -12.26 -23.97 -10.87
CA ASN A 92 -11.96 -23.59 -12.26
C ASN A 92 -12.88 -22.49 -12.82
N ARG A 93 -13.28 -21.55 -11.96
CA ARG A 93 -14.14 -20.43 -12.34
C ARG A 93 -13.48 -19.59 -13.43
N ARG A 94 -14.26 -19.25 -14.46
CA ARG A 94 -13.87 -18.24 -15.45
C ARG A 94 -14.06 -16.84 -14.87
N TYR A 95 -13.00 -16.05 -14.91
CA TYR A 95 -13.02 -14.65 -14.54
C TYR A 95 -13.40 -13.78 -15.74
N ARG A 96 -13.94 -12.60 -15.48
CA ARG A 96 -14.51 -11.71 -16.51
C ARG A 96 -13.61 -10.52 -16.81
N GLY A 97 -12.56 -10.29 -16.03
CA GLY A 97 -11.54 -9.26 -16.24
C GLY A 97 -11.97 -7.87 -15.76
N ASP A 98 -13.06 -7.80 -15.00
CA ASP A 98 -13.50 -6.63 -14.21
C ASP A 98 -13.41 -6.92 -12.71
N GLU A 99 -12.78 -8.02 -12.30
CA GLU A 99 -12.59 -8.33 -10.90
C GLU A 99 -11.31 -7.67 -10.34
N MET A 100 -11.38 -7.22 -9.09
CA MET A 100 -10.24 -6.67 -8.35
C MET A 100 -10.21 -7.25 -6.94
N ILE A 101 -9.00 -7.48 -6.43
CA ILE A 101 -8.73 -7.86 -5.05
C ILE A 101 -7.96 -6.70 -4.41
N ILE A 102 -8.42 -6.27 -3.24
CA ILE A 102 -7.74 -5.25 -2.45
C ILE A 102 -7.01 -5.94 -1.31
N THR A 103 -5.70 -5.74 -1.23
CA THR A 103 -4.86 -6.21 -0.12
C THR A 103 -4.26 -5.04 0.63
N ILE A 104 -4.04 -5.22 1.92
CA ILE A 104 -3.37 -4.24 2.76
C ILE A 104 -2.32 -4.98 3.58
N ASP A 105 -1.08 -4.54 3.46
CA ASP A 105 0.05 -5.19 4.09
C ASP A 105 0.33 -4.57 5.48
N ASP A 106 1.08 -5.30 6.29
CA ASP A 106 1.51 -5.00 7.66
C ASP A 106 0.44 -4.95 8.76
N GLY A 107 -0.78 -4.52 8.46
CA GLY A 107 -1.86 -4.45 9.44
C GLY A 107 -1.82 -3.23 10.38
N TRP A 108 -1.43 -2.07 9.84
CA TRP A 108 -1.37 -0.82 10.59
C TRP A 108 -2.71 -0.44 11.24
N ARG A 109 -2.67 0.20 12.41
CA ARG A 109 -3.86 0.70 13.12
C ARG A 109 -4.75 1.57 12.24
N ASP A 110 -4.15 2.34 11.34
CA ASP A 110 -4.85 3.23 10.43
C ASP A 110 -5.70 2.49 9.37
N ASN A 111 -5.42 1.22 9.10
CA ASN A 111 -6.29 0.36 8.31
C ASN A 111 -7.67 0.19 8.98
N PHE A 112 -7.69 0.09 10.31
CA PHE A 112 -8.92 0.01 11.09
C PHE A 112 -9.57 1.38 11.28
N THR A 113 -8.82 2.40 11.71
CA THR A 113 -9.42 3.70 12.07
C THR A 113 -9.85 4.51 10.84
N ASN A 114 -9.11 4.43 9.73
CA ASN A 114 -9.39 5.19 8.51
C ASN A 114 -9.95 4.31 7.39
N GLY A 115 -9.42 3.10 7.20
CA GLY A 115 -9.84 2.21 6.11
C GLY A 115 -11.21 1.55 6.33
N LEU A 116 -11.45 0.96 7.50
CA LEU A 116 -12.69 0.21 7.78
C LEU A 116 -13.98 1.01 7.55
N PRO A 117 -14.10 2.30 7.97
CA PRO A 117 -15.28 3.09 7.68
C PRO A 117 -15.56 3.24 6.18
N ILE A 118 -14.50 3.40 5.37
CA ILE A 118 -14.59 3.53 3.92
C ILE A 118 -15.02 2.19 3.29
N PHE A 119 -14.42 1.07 3.71
CA PHE A 119 -14.83 -0.25 3.22
C PHE A 119 -16.31 -0.55 3.49
N LYS A 120 -16.79 -0.19 4.69
CA LYS A 120 -18.21 -0.31 5.05
C LYS A 120 -19.09 0.60 4.20
N LYS A 121 -18.70 1.86 4.00
CA LYS A 121 -19.46 2.84 3.20
C LYS A 121 -19.70 2.38 1.77
N TYR A 122 -18.70 1.78 1.13
CA TYR A 122 -18.80 1.32 -0.27
C TYR A 122 -19.15 -0.17 -0.40
N ASN A 123 -19.39 -0.87 0.71
CA ASN A 123 -19.67 -2.31 0.75
C ASN A 123 -18.63 -3.15 -0.02
N ILE A 124 -17.35 -2.86 0.20
CA ILE A 124 -16.24 -3.57 -0.45
C ILE A 124 -15.45 -4.41 0.55
N SER A 125 -14.88 -5.51 0.07
CA SER A 125 -13.98 -6.36 0.86
C SER A 125 -12.53 -5.98 0.64
N ALA A 126 -11.72 -6.06 1.69
CA ALA A 126 -10.26 -5.96 1.64
C ALA A 126 -9.64 -7.06 2.50
N THR A 127 -8.49 -7.58 2.10
CA THR A 127 -7.73 -8.58 2.87
C THR A 127 -6.54 -7.91 3.53
N ILE A 128 -6.39 -8.09 4.85
CA ILE A 128 -5.25 -7.52 5.60
C ILE A 128 -4.27 -8.64 5.94
N TYR A 129 -3.01 -8.48 5.53
CA TYR A 129 -1.92 -9.37 5.91
C TYR A 129 -1.24 -8.83 7.17
N LEU A 130 -1.59 -9.42 8.32
CA LEU A 130 -1.13 -8.97 9.63
C LEU A 130 0.29 -9.45 9.93
N THR A 131 1.14 -8.53 10.41
CA THR A 131 2.44 -8.85 11.03
C THR A 131 2.23 -9.34 12.47
N ALA A 132 1.67 -10.54 12.62
CA ALA A 132 1.13 -11.04 13.89
C ALA A 132 2.12 -10.98 15.08
N ASN A 133 3.41 -11.20 14.85
CA ASN A 133 4.44 -11.18 15.90
C ASN A 133 4.65 -9.80 16.56
N PHE A 134 4.15 -8.72 15.96
CA PHE A 134 4.29 -7.37 16.50
C PHE A 134 3.07 -6.94 17.32
N ILE A 135 1.95 -7.66 17.20
CA ILE A 135 0.70 -7.31 17.88
C ILE A 135 0.86 -7.52 19.40
N GLY A 136 0.54 -6.48 20.17
CA GLY A 136 0.65 -6.51 21.63
C GLY A 136 2.08 -6.34 22.15
N THR A 137 3.02 -5.94 21.29
CA THR A 137 4.41 -5.67 21.66
C THR A 137 4.76 -4.20 21.42
N ASP A 138 5.86 -3.76 22.01
CA ASP A 138 6.48 -2.45 21.72
C ASP A 138 7.51 -2.54 20.58
N TYR A 139 7.54 -3.65 19.85
CA TYR A 139 8.48 -3.82 18.74
C TYR A 139 8.06 -3.00 17.53
N LEU A 140 9.05 -2.37 16.91
CA LEU A 140 8.92 -1.71 15.63
C LEU A 140 9.38 -2.62 14.50
N LEU A 141 8.75 -2.49 13.34
CA LEU A 141 9.31 -3.04 12.10
C LEU A 141 10.67 -2.40 11.84
N TRP A 142 11.62 -3.15 11.29
CA TRP A 142 13.00 -2.68 11.13
C TRP A 142 13.10 -1.35 10.38
N PHE A 143 12.25 -1.12 9.37
CA PHE A 143 12.25 0.13 8.61
C PHE A 143 11.73 1.31 9.44
N GLN A 144 10.86 1.08 10.42
CA GLN A 144 10.46 2.09 11.39
C GLN A 144 11.57 2.39 12.40
N GLU A 145 12.33 1.37 12.82
CA GLU A 145 13.52 1.58 13.65
C GLU A 145 14.53 2.48 12.93
N ILE A 146 14.86 2.18 11.67
CA ILE A 146 15.75 3.01 10.85
C ILE A 146 15.16 4.42 10.67
N SER A 147 13.89 4.53 10.31
CA SER A 147 13.26 5.83 10.07
C SER A 147 13.22 6.70 11.33
N SER A 148 13.01 6.11 12.50
CA SER A 148 13.05 6.80 13.79
C SER A 148 14.44 7.37 14.07
N ILE A 149 15.48 6.59 13.78
CA ILE A 149 16.88 6.98 14.01
C ILE A 149 17.32 8.06 13.03
N LEU A 150 16.96 7.93 11.74
CA LEU A 150 17.24 8.94 10.72
C LEU A 150 16.48 10.26 10.95
N SER A 151 15.39 10.23 11.72
CA SER A 151 14.62 11.44 12.07
C SER A 151 15.24 12.22 13.23
N ARG A 152 16.29 11.69 13.89
CA ARG A 152 16.97 12.39 14.98
C ARG A 152 17.86 13.51 14.44
N PRO A 153 17.78 14.73 14.99
CA PRO A 153 18.57 15.87 14.51
C PRO A 153 20.06 15.75 14.80
N ASP A 154 20.44 14.93 15.77
CA ASP A 154 21.81 14.69 16.25
C ASP A 154 22.46 13.43 15.64
N ILE A 155 21.82 12.81 14.64
CA ILE A 155 22.30 11.55 14.08
C ILE A 155 23.67 11.68 13.38
N ASN A 156 24.58 10.74 13.66
CA ASN A 156 25.86 10.60 12.97
C ASN A 156 26.06 9.18 12.41
N THR A 157 27.12 9.00 11.62
CA THR A 157 27.40 7.72 10.93
C THR A 157 27.63 6.55 11.90
N GLU A 158 28.26 6.80 13.05
CA GLU A 158 28.56 5.77 14.05
C GLU A 158 27.28 5.25 14.72
N MET A 159 26.39 6.18 15.10
CA MET A 159 25.07 5.85 15.66
C MET A 159 24.22 5.09 14.64
N LEU A 160 24.25 5.49 13.37
CA LEU A 160 23.54 4.79 12.31
C LEU A 160 24.10 3.38 12.07
N ALA A 161 25.43 3.22 12.10
CA ALA A 161 26.07 1.92 11.95
C ALA A 161 25.71 0.96 13.10
N GLU A 162 25.74 1.42 14.35
CA GLU A 162 25.37 0.59 15.51
C GLU A 162 23.88 0.22 15.49
N ALA A 163 23.02 1.15 15.07
CA ALA A 163 21.60 0.88 14.86
C ALA A 163 21.36 -0.22 13.81
N ILE A 164 22.01 -0.11 12.65
CA ILE A 164 21.92 -1.12 11.59
C ILE A 164 22.42 -2.48 12.11
N LYS A 165 23.56 -2.51 12.83
CA LYS A 165 24.06 -3.75 13.45
C LYS A 165 23.06 -4.34 14.44
N GLY A 166 22.42 -3.51 15.27
CA GLY A 166 21.36 -3.94 16.20
C GLY A 166 20.17 -4.57 15.49
N ILE A 167 19.70 -3.96 14.40
CA ILE A 167 18.62 -4.49 13.56
C ILE A 167 19.03 -5.82 12.91
N LEU A 168 20.22 -5.89 12.32
CA LEU A 168 20.70 -7.11 11.66
C LEU A 168 20.85 -8.28 12.67
N ARG A 169 21.24 -8.00 13.92
CA ARG A 169 21.27 -9.00 15.00
C ARG A 169 19.87 -9.51 15.35
N LYS A 170 18.84 -8.65 15.30
CA LYS A 170 17.44 -9.00 15.56
C LYS A 170 16.81 -9.82 14.43
N TYR A 171 17.31 -9.67 13.20
CA TYR A 171 16.83 -10.37 11.99
C TYR A 171 17.98 -11.09 11.24
N PRO A 172 18.57 -12.15 11.83
CA PRO A 172 19.81 -12.76 11.35
C PRO A 172 19.68 -13.62 10.07
N ASP A 173 18.45 -13.87 9.60
CA ASP A 173 18.15 -14.82 8.52
C ASP A 173 18.23 -14.25 7.10
N SER A 174 18.59 -12.97 6.93
CA SER A 174 18.91 -12.47 5.59
C SER A 174 20.34 -12.88 5.22
N THR A 175 20.52 -13.48 4.04
CA THR A 175 21.82 -13.97 3.53
C THR A 175 22.94 -12.91 3.62
N ASN A 176 22.57 -11.63 3.58
CA ASN A 176 23.49 -10.49 3.63
C ASN A 176 23.80 -9.99 5.06
N ALA A 177 23.00 -10.35 6.08
CA ALA A 177 23.19 -9.87 7.45
C ALA A 177 24.49 -10.37 8.09
N ARG A 178 24.87 -11.62 7.80
CA ARG A 178 26.08 -12.23 8.39
C ARG A 178 27.36 -11.61 7.86
N GLU A 179 27.39 -11.21 6.59
CA GLU A 179 28.55 -10.56 5.97
C GLU A 179 28.74 -9.11 6.48
N LEU A 180 27.63 -8.39 6.68
CA LEU A 180 27.63 -7.02 7.20
C LEU A 180 27.94 -6.93 8.70
N LEU A 181 27.68 -7.99 9.48
CA LEU A 181 27.99 -8.03 10.91
C LEU A 181 29.46 -8.36 11.22
N ASN A 182 30.17 -8.96 10.25
CA ASN A 182 31.56 -9.41 10.40
C ASN A 182 32.59 -8.43 9.82
N ASN A 183 32.15 -7.29 9.26
CA ASN A 183 32.97 -6.17 8.79
C ASN A 183 32.72 -4.91 9.65
#